data_AF-A0A3D0IFE8-F1
#
_entry.id   AF-A0A3D0IFE8-F1
#
_cell.length_a   1.000
_cell.length_b   1.000
_cell.length_c   1.000
_cell.angle_alpha   90.00
_cell.angle_beta   90.00
_cell.angle_gamma   90.00
#
_symmetry.space_group_name_H-M   'P 1'
#
loop_
_entity.id
_entity.type
_entity.pdbx_description
1 polymer ?
#
loop_
_entity_poly.entity_id
_entity_poly.type
_entity_poly.pdbx_seq_one_letter_code
_entity_poly.pdbx_strand_id
1 'polypeptide(L)'
;MTLVKVHTCSKCGGALKVNDELQKYECPFCGISYEYEYFQKKVILEMAESSLRAGDFPFAEKRYLFALKKQPHDPRLLQGRILSHARLDRVEKTLSIPDLIGVDYPNVERAMKGAEESAFPEDKEYFGTLHDAFRAAEELEAIKKTRSELESRIKADKDTIEISESNGLLQSILSTIGNILHSLFSKPYDSDLYALKLFFIFYVVMLFVTMIYADNALEDETFRSMVWVFVAMLLIPLIAVLILNIHVRRKDKKTREENIRVNTAELEKTVKEEAEKEKELSEIIERLGKMDLSKSEGEPDASDHQSYEENLKEIVTCPSCDGELIDNQSRALYECPFCGLTFDYEYVRHDRVLDQAEKALLNKLYHEAELFFSKAEENRPGDFRVLRGYMLCGMKVPKTPDIKLECDLTAEELADLRMRVDEVIRKAPDGDKEYFKKYSEIVDIYEEQLTIQKEIAEPLKKIHDQKRKEYTLDSQGNVNKPRGGKPWSKTYTPPKVKFPNERVAISYANKQNRELKTRVLEIRTALVEIEKAHGLPKELYI
;
A
#
# COMPACT_ATOMS: atom_id res chain seq x y z
N MET A 1 4.07 1.08 51.98
CA MET A 1 5.12 0.12 52.37
C MET A 1 5.44 -0.72 51.15
N THR A 2 6.59 -0.51 50.52
CA THR A 2 7.05 -1.31 49.38
C THR A 2 7.49 -2.68 49.89
N LEU A 3 6.86 -3.75 49.39
CA LEU A 3 7.31 -5.12 49.65
C LEU A 3 8.65 -5.33 48.95
N VAL A 4 9.76 -5.20 49.68
CA VAL A 4 11.08 -5.59 49.19
C VAL A 4 11.10 -7.12 49.16
N LYS A 5 11.19 -7.71 47.96
CA LYS A 5 11.38 -9.16 47.80
C LYS A 5 12.66 -9.56 48.52
N VAL A 6 12.53 -10.40 49.56
CA VAL A 6 13.69 -10.96 50.27
C VAL A 6 14.19 -12.16 49.47
N HIS A 7 15.40 -12.08 48.93
CA HIS A 7 16.04 -13.19 48.24
C HIS A 7 16.74 -14.12 49.26
N THR A 8 16.67 -15.44 49.04
CA THR A 8 17.30 -16.45 49.91
C THR A 8 18.55 -17.02 49.27
N CYS A 9 19.61 -17.21 50.06
CA CYS A 9 20.88 -17.80 49.61
C CYS A 9 20.70 -19.26 49.19
N SER A 10 21.15 -19.61 47.99
CA SER A 10 21.04 -20.99 47.47
C SER A 10 21.89 -22.01 48.22
N LYS A 11 22.91 -21.59 48.98
CA LYS A 11 23.78 -22.50 49.74
C LYS A 11 23.28 -22.80 51.15
N CYS A 12 22.66 -21.84 51.84
CA CYS A 12 22.32 -21.99 53.25
C CYS A 12 20.89 -21.52 53.63
N GLY A 13 20.09 -21.07 52.66
CA GLY A 13 18.71 -20.60 52.89
C GLY A 13 18.60 -19.23 53.60
N GLY A 14 19.71 -18.63 54.04
CA GLY A 14 19.70 -17.35 54.74
C GLY A 14 19.25 -16.19 53.85
N ALA A 15 18.56 -15.21 54.43
CA ALA A 15 18.16 -14.00 53.72
C ALA A 15 19.40 -13.22 53.25
N LEU A 16 19.43 -12.87 51.97
CA LEU A 16 20.50 -12.10 51.37
C LEU A 16 20.37 -10.63 51.73
N LYS A 17 21.48 -10.03 52.14
CA LYS A 17 21.56 -8.60 52.40
C LYS A 17 22.04 -7.90 51.13
N VAL A 18 21.30 -6.89 50.72
CA VAL A 18 21.71 -5.98 49.66
C VAL A 18 22.93 -5.18 50.09
N ASN A 19 23.99 -5.21 49.27
CA ASN A 19 25.12 -4.30 49.33
C ASN A 19 25.05 -3.35 48.12
N ASP A 20 24.47 -2.18 48.34
CA ASP A 20 24.22 -1.19 47.28
C ASP A 20 25.51 -0.61 46.69
N GLU A 21 26.58 -0.50 47.48
CA GLU A 21 27.86 0.05 47.03
C GLU A 21 28.53 -0.87 45.99
N LEU A 22 28.42 -2.18 46.20
CA LEU A 22 29.07 -3.17 45.34
C LEU A 22 28.14 -3.71 44.24
N GLN A 23 26.85 -3.38 44.31
CA GLN A 23 25.81 -3.96 43.47
C GLN A 23 25.70 -5.49 43.58
N LYS A 24 25.77 -6.01 44.82
CA LYS A 24 25.75 -7.46 45.11
C LYS A 24 24.82 -7.78 46.28
N TYR A 25 24.24 -8.96 46.25
CA TYR A 25 23.59 -9.60 47.38
C TYR A 25 24.60 -10.45 48.15
N GLU A 26 24.83 -10.13 49.41
CA GLU A 26 25.73 -10.88 50.29
C GLU A 26 24.94 -11.72 51.28
N CYS A 27 25.27 -13.00 51.40
CA CYS A 27 24.71 -13.85 52.44
C CYS A 27 25.49 -13.64 53.75
N PRO A 28 24.86 -13.12 54.82
CA PRO A 28 25.55 -12.88 56.09
C PRO A 28 25.94 -14.18 56.80
N PHE A 29 25.35 -15.32 56.44
CA PHE A 29 25.59 -16.61 57.09
C PHE A 29 26.75 -17.39 56.48
N CYS A 30 26.85 -17.44 55.16
CA CYS A 30 27.86 -18.27 54.47
C CYS A 30 28.90 -17.46 53.68
N GLY A 31 28.77 -16.13 53.62
CA GLY A 31 29.71 -15.23 52.96
C GLY A 31 29.68 -15.26 51.43
N ILE A 32 28.78 -16.03 50.81
CA ILE A 32 28.62 -16.00 49.35
C ILE A 32 27.98 -14.68 48.94
N SER A 33 28.55 -14.06 47.91
CA SER A 33 27.95 -12.94 47.21
C SER A 33 27.38 -13.38 45.86
N TYR A 34 26.28 -12.78 45.48
CA TYR A 34 25.65 -12.90 44.17
C TYR A 34 25.55 -11.50 43.58
N GLU A 35 25.90 -11.32 42.32
CA GLU A 35 25.68 -10.02 41.65
C GLU A 35 24.18 -9.74 41.54
N TYR A 36 23.76 -8.47 41.60
CA TYR A 36 22.34 -8.09 41.45
C TYR A 36 21.68 -8.76 40.24
N GLU A 37 22.44 -8.84 39.16
CA GLU A 37 22.00 -9.39 37.90
C GLU A 37 21.71 -10.90 37.93
N TYR A 38 22.20 -11.63 38.95
CA TYR A 38 21.91 -13.05 39.12
C TYR A 38 20.41 -13.30 39.36
N PHE A 39 19.78 -12.44 40.17
CA PHE A 39 18.35 -12.55 40.48
C PHE A 39 17.45 -11.92 39.40
N GLN A 40 18.04 -11.11 38.51
CA GLN A 40 17.30 -10.52 37.40
C GLN A 40 17.10 -11.48 36.23
N LYS A 41 17.69 -12.69 36.21
CA LYS A 41 17.57 -13.58 35.03
C LYS A 41 16.12 -13.87 34.63
N LYS A 42 15.28 -14.31 35.58
CA LYS A 42 13.85 -14.56 35.32
C LYS A 42 13.15 -13.28 34.88
N VAL A 43 13.46 -12.16 35.55
CA VAL A 43 12.91 -10.85 35.22
C VAL A 43 13.28 -10.43 33.79
N ILE A 44 14.53 -10.62 33.36
CA ILE A 44 15.01 -10.25 32.01
C ILE A 44 14.34 -11.10 30.94
N LEU A 45 14.16 -12.41 31.18
CA LEU A 45 13.46 -13.29 30.24
C LEU A 45 11.98 -12.93 30.15
N GLU A 46 11.29 -12.78 31.27
CA GLU A 46 9.88 -12.34 31.33
C GLU A 46 9.71 -10.98 30.65
N MET A 47 10.65 -10.07 30.87
CA MET A 47 10.73 -8.77 30.21
C MET A 47 10.93 -8.89 28.69
N ALA A 48 11.83 -9.77 28.24
CA ALA A 48 12.06 -10.01 26.81
C ALA A 48 10.79 -10.57 26.14
N GLU A 49 10.16 -11.56 26.76
CA GLU A 49 8.91 -12.17 26.29
C GLU A 49 7.73 -11.21 26.33
N SER A 50 7.65 -10.34 27.35
CA SER A 50 6.65 -9.29 27.41
C SER A 50 6.85 -8.27 26.30
N SER A 51 8.09 -7.88 26.01
CA SER A 51 8.41 -6.98 24.89
C SER A 51 8.11 -7.62 23.54
N LEU A 52 8.43 -8.89 23.38
CA LEU A 52 8.13 -9.65 22.17
C LEU A 52 6.62 -9.71 21.91
N ARG A 53 5.83 -10.02 22.94
CA ARG A 53 4.35 -10.02 22.88
C ARG A 53 3.74 -8.63 22.65
N ALA A 54 4.41 -7.58 23.12
CA ALA A 54 3.99 -6.20 22.88
C ALA A 54 4.36 -5.68 21.48
N GLY A 55 5.08 -6.46 20.67
CA GLY A 55 5.56 -6.05 19.35
C GLY A 55 6.78 -5.10 19.39
N ASP A 56 7.41 -4.93 20.55
CA ASP A 56 8.65 -4.15 20.69
C ASP A 56 9.89 -5.03 20.43
N PHE A 57 10.00 -5.47 19.18
CA PHE A 57 11.03 -6.42 18.74
C PHE A 57 12.48 -5.96 18.97
N PRO A 58 12.86 -4.68 18.69
CA PRO A 58 14.23 -4.24 18.94
C PRO A 58 14.61 -4.28 20.43
N PHE A 59 13.64 -4.03 21.31
CA PHE A 59 13.87 -4.08 22.74
C PHE A 59 13.89 -5.52 23.27
N ALA A 60 13.01 -6.39 22.76
CA ALA A 60 13.05 -7.83 23.01
C ALA A 60 14.41 -8.42 22.60
N GLU A 61 14.91 -8.10 21.40
CA GLU A 61 16.21 -8.55 20.90
C GLU A 61 17.35 -8.16 21.85
N LYS A 62 17.42 -6.89 22.28
CA LYS A 62 18.45 -6.41 23.21
C LYS A 62 18.43 -7.21 24.51
N ARG A 63 17.24 -7.53 25.03
CA ARG A 63 17.09 -8.31 26.27
C ARG A 63 17.48 -9.77 26.08
N TYR A 64 17.09 -10.41 24.98
CA TYR A 64 17.55 -11.76 24.63
C TYR A 64 19.07 -11.82 24.46
N LEU A 65 19.67 -10.86 23.75
CA LEU A 65 21.13 -10.77 23.60
C LEU A 65 21.83 -10.59 24.96
N PHE A 66 21.28 -9.78 25.85
CA PHE A 66 21.83 -9.63 27.20
C PHE A 66 21.77 -10.94 27.99
N ALA A 67 20.66 -11.68 27.91
CA ALA A 67 20.50 -12.97 28.56
C ALA A 67 21.43 -14.05 27.96
N LEU A 68 21.62 -14.05 26.63
CA LEU A 68 22.51 -14.97 25.91
C LEU A 68 23.99 -14.79 26.28
N LYS A 69 24.43 -13.59 26.70
CA LYS A 69 25.80 -13.41 27.23
C LYS A 69 26.09 -14.30 28.44
N LYS A 70 25.06 -14.67 29.21
CA LYS A 70 25.18 -15.52 30.40
C LYS A 70 24.94 -16.99 30.07
N GLN A 71 24.02 -17.26 29.16
CA GLN A 71 23.66 -18.61 28.74
C GLN A 71 23.57 -18.68 27.21
N PRO A 72 24.73 -18.78 26.53
CA PRO A 72 24.78 -18.71 25.07
C PRO A 72 24.08 -19.88 24.38
N HIS A 73 23.91 -21.00 25.10
CA HIS A 73 23.34 -22.24 24.60
C HIS A 73 21.88 -22.47 25.02
N ASP A 74 21.21 -21.50 25.65
CA ASP A 74 19.81 -21.64 26.08
C ASP A 74 18.87 -21.56 24.85
N PRO A 75 18.18 -22.66 24.48
CA PRO A 75 17.39 -22.72 23.25
C PRO A 75 16.22 -21.72 23.26
N ARG A 76 15.64 -21.41 24.43
CA ARG A 76 14.53 -20.46 24.54
C ARG A 76 14.99 -19.03 24.27
N LEU A 77 16.19 -18.67 24.72
CA LEU A 77 16.78 -17.36 24.45
C LEU A 77 17.17 -17.21 22.97
N LEU A 78 17.72 -18.26 22.37
CA LEU A 78 18.06 -18.29 20.95
C LEU A 78 16.81 -18.17 20.07
N GLN A 79 15.76 -18.93 20.39
CA GLN A 79 14.46 -18.86 19.73
C GLN A 79 13.84 -17.45 19.85
N GLY A 80 13.78 -16.87 21.05
CA GLY A 80 13.25 -15.53 21.26
C GLY A 80 13.97 -14.45 20.47
N ARG A 81 15.29 -14.59 20.29
CA ARG A 81 16.08 -13.71 19.41
C ARG A 81 15.70 -13.87 17.93
N ILE A 82 15.54 -15.11 17.44
CA ILE A 82 15.09 -15.36 16.06
C ILE A 82 13.72 -14.72 15.83
N LEU A 83 12.77 -14.94 16.76
CA LEU A 83 11.43 -14.36 16.70
C LEU A 83 11.46 -12.83 16.69
N SER A 84 12.36 -12.21 17.45
CA SER A 84 12.54 -10.75 17.45
C SER A 84 12.96 -10.24 16.06
N HIS A 85 13.90 -10.91 15.38
CA HIS A 85 14.28 -10.55 14.00
C HIS A 85 13.16 -10.84 13.00
N ALA A 86 12.41 -11.91 13.22
CA ALA A 86 11.29 -12.30 12.39
C ALA A 86 10.04 -11.41 12.61
N ARG A 87 10.04 -10.56 13.64
CA ARG A 87 8.89 -9.75 14.08
C ARG A 87 7.66 -10.59 14.43
N LEU A 88 7.93 -11.69 15.12
CA LEU A 88 6.97 -12.71 15.49
C LEU A 88 6.82 -12.75 17.03
N ASP A 89 5.59 -12.89 17.54
CA ASP A 89 5.34 -12.84 18.99
C ASP A 89 5.43 -14.22 19.67
N ARG A 90 5.16 -15.31 18.95
CA ARG A 90 5.18 -16.71 19.44
C ARG A 90 5.47 -17.71 18.32
N VAL A 91 5.99 -18.90 18.64
CA VAL A 91 6.23 -19.93 17.61
C VAL A 91 4.93 -20.61 17.16
N GLU A 92 4.04 -20.94 18.11
CA GLU A 92 2.87 -21.80 17.87
C GLU A 92 1.82 -21.13 16.99
N LYS A 93 1.70 -19.81 17.13
CA LYS A 93 0.84 -18.98 16.27
C LYS A 93 1.59 -18.58 14.99
N THR A 94 2.91 -18.41 15.13
CA THR A 94 3.84 -17.73 14.22
C THR A 94 4.10 -18.39 12.86
N LEU A 95 4.06 -19.73 12.84
CA LEU A 95 4.43 -20.52 11.66
C LEU A 95 3.29 -20.63 10.63
N SER A 96 2.27 -19.78 10.75
CA SER A 96 1.26 -19.65 9.71
C SER A 96 1.87 -18.94 8.50
N ILE A 97 1.62 -19.46 7.30
CA ILE A 97 2.12 -18.88 6.03
C ILE A 97 1.86 -17.37 5.94
N PRO A 98 0.66 -16.83 6.30
CA PRO A 98 0.41 -15.40 6.24
C PRO A 98 1.36 -14.56 7.10
N ASP A 99 1.77 -15.05 8.27
CA ASP A 99 2.60 -14.29 9.22
C ASP A 99 4.08 -14.28 8.81
N LEU A 100 4.51 -15.26 8.01
CA LEU A 100 5.89 -15.35 7.50
C LEU A 100 6.15 -14.50 6.26
N ILE A 101 5.10 -13.99 5.61
CA ILE A 101 5.22 -13.14 4.40
C ILE A 101 5.71 -11.74 4.79
N GLY A 102 6.73 -11.25 4.08
CA GLY A 102 7.30 -9.92 4.31
C GLY A 102 8.27 -9.84 5.49
N VAL A 103 8.69 -10.97 6.03
CA VAL A 103 9.76 -11.06 7.03
C VAL A 103 11.11 -10.69 6.38
N ASP A 104 11.97 -9.97 7.12
CA ASP A 104 13.33 -9.66 6.68
C ASP A 104 14.23 -10.90 6.79
N TYR A 105 14.10 -11.79 5.81
CA TYR A 105 14.76 -13.09 5.79
C TYR A 105 16.29 -13.00 5.98
N PRO A 106 17.05 -12.07 5.35
CA PRO A 106 18.48 -11.92 5.61
C PRO A 106 18.85 -11.66 7.09
N ASN A 107 17.99 -10.99 7.86
CA ASN A 107 18.21 -10.80 9.29
C ASN A 107 17.89 -12.06 10.08
N VAL A 108 16.78 -12.72 9.75
CA VAL A 108 16.37 -14.00 10.36
C VAL A 108 17.41 -15.07 10.10
N GLU A 109 17.91 -15.21 8.87
CA GLU A 109 18.93 -16.18 8.48
C GLU A 109 20.22 -16.00 9.27
N ARG A 110 20.65 -14.74 9.50
CA ARG A 110 21.81 -14.46 10.36
C ARG A 110 21.56 -14.85 11.82
N ALA A 111 20.37 -14.60 12.33
CA ALA A 111 20.00 -15.00 13.69
C ALA A 111 19.91 -16.53 13.84
N MET A 112 19.37 -17.22 12.83
CA MET A 112 19.25 -18.67 12.73
C MET A 112 20.63 -19.34 12.73
N LYS A 113 21.53 -18.92 11.84
CA LYS A 113 22.91 -19.45 11.80
C LYS A 113 23.63 -19.25 13.13
N GLY A 114 23.48 -18.07 13.73
CA GLY A 114 24.02 -17.80 15.07
C GLY A 114 23.42 -18.71 16.14
N ALA A 115 22.14 -19.06 16.05
CA ALA A 115 21.49 -20.02 16.95
C ALA A 115 21.95 -21.45 16.70
N GLU A 116 22.05 -21.91 15.46
CA GLU A 116 22.56 -23.25 15.11
C GLU A 116 24.01 -23.46 15.59
N GLU A 117 24.85 -22.43 15.46
CA GLU A 117 26.25 -22.45 15.94
C GLU A 117 26.32 -22.45 17.47
N SER A 118 25.41 -21.73 18.13
CA SER A 118 25.39 -21.58 19.58
C SER A 118 24.55 -22.65 20.30
N ALA A 119 23.72 -23.42 19.61
CA ALA A 119 22.86 -24.42 20.24
C ALA A 119 23.66 -25.66 20.68
N PHE A 120 23.18 -26.33 21.73
CA PHE A 120 23.65 -27.66 22.08
C PHE A 120 23.36 -28.66 20.94
N PRO A 121 24.16 -29.73 20.76
CA PRO A 121 23.95 -30.71 19.70
C PRO A 121 22.52 -31.26 19.62
N GLU A 122 21.86 -31.42 20.77
CA GLU A 122 20.49 -31.89 20.92
C GLU A 122 19.46 -30.91 20.33
N ASP A 123 19.73 -29.60 20.40
CA ASP A 123 18.84 -28.54 19.95
C ASP A 123 19.10 -28.10 18.50
N LYS A 124 20.22 -28.54 17.88
CA LYS A 124 20.57 -28.15 16.51
C LYS A 124 19.55 -28.62 15.48
N GLU A 125 18.96 -29.79 15.68
CA GLU A 125 17.91 -30.32 14.81
C GLU A 125 16.67 -29.42 14.83
N TYR A 126 16.31 -28.89 16.01
CA TYR A 126 15.20 -27.95 16.17
C TYR A 126 15.44 -26.66 15.37
N PHE A 127 16.60 -26.03 15.51
CA PHE A 127 16.91 -24.80 14.78
C PHE A 127 17.06 -25.03 13.26
N GLY A 128 17.58 -26.18 12.84
CA GLY A 128 17.63 -26.54 11.42
C GLY A 128 16.24 -26.69 10.81
N THR A 129 15.33 -27.34 11.53
CA THR A 129 13.91 -27.47 11.13
C THR A 129 13.23 -26.11 11.02
N LEU A 130 13.49 -25.22 11.99
CA LEU A 130 12.98 -23.85 11.98
C LEU A 130 13.53 -23.05 10.80
N HIS A 131 14.82 -23.18 10.49
CA HIS A 131 15.48 -22.54 9.35
C HIS A 131 14.86 -22.99 8.03
N ASP A 132 14.65 -24.30 7.84
CA ASP A 132 13.99 -24.85 6.66
C ASP A 132 12.55 -24.30 6.50
N ALA A 133 11.82 -24.11 7.60
CA ALA A 133 10.48 -23.51 7.58
C ALA A 133 10.48 -22.07 7.04
N PHE A 134 11.41 -21.23 7.51
CA PHE A 134 11.53 -19.85 7.03
C PHE A 134 12.01 -19.78 5.58
N ARG A 135 12.92 -20.66 5.16
CA ARG A 135 13.36 -20.73 3.76
C ARG A 135 12.21 -21.12 2.84
N ALA A 136 11.41 -22.11 3.25
CA ALA A 136 10.21 -22.51 2.52
C ALA A 136 9.20 -21.34 2.43
N ALA A 137 9.06 -20.53 3.48
CA ALA A 137 8.18 -19.35 3.42
C ALA A 137 8.69 -18.27 2.45
N GLU A 138 10.00 -18.00 2.41
CA GLU A 138 10.61 -17.07 1.46
C GLU A 138 10.42 -17.54 0.00
N GLU A 139 10.70 -18.82 -0.27
CA GLU A 139 10.49 -19.42 -1.59
C GLU A 139 9.02 -19.34 -2.01
N LEU A 140 8.09 -19.54 -1.07
CA LEU A 140 6.65 -19.41 -1.32
C LEU A 140 6.25 -17.98 -1.70
N GLU A 141 6.79 -16.99 -1.01
CA GLU A 141 6.55 -15.57 -1.32
C GLU A 141 7.08 -15.21 -2.71
N ALA A 142 8.28 -15.68 -3.07
CA ALA A 142 8.86 -15.50 -4.40
C ALA A 142 7.99 -16.13 -5.51
N ILE A 143 7.46 -17.34 -5.27
CA ILE A 143 6.55 -18.02 -6.20
C ILE A 143 5.24 -17.22 -6.34
N LYS A 144 4.61 -16.80 -5.24
CA LYS A 144 3.37 -16.00 -5.27
C LYS A 144 3.55 -14.70 -6.05
N LYS A 145 4.67 -14.01 -5.87
CA LYS A 145 5.00 -12.80 -6.61
C LYS A 145 5.12 -13.09 -8.11
N THR A 146 5.92 -14.09 -8.49
CA THR A 146 6.12 -14.48 -9.89
C THR A 146 4.78 -14.86 -10.54
N ARG A 147 3.96 -15.65 -9.85
CA ARG A 147 2.61 -16.01 -10.29
C ARG A 147 1.73 -14.80 -10.52
N SER A 148 1.70 -13.84 -9.59
CA SER A 148 0.90 -12.61 -9.74
C SER A 148 1.33 -11.76 -10.95
N GLU A 149 2.65 -11.70 -11.20
CA GLU A 149 3.20 -11.02 -12.38
C GLU A 149 2.80 -11.75 -13.67
N LEU A 150 2.87 -13.09 -13.70
CA LEU A 150 2.44 -13.91 -14.83
C LEU A 150 0.95 -13.78 -15.11
N GLU A 151 0.10 -13.83 -14.07
CA GLU A 151 -1.36 -13.65 -14.19
C GLU A 151 -1.70 -12.25 -14.76
N SER A 152 -0.97 -11.21 -14.34
CA SER A 152 -1.15 -9.85 -14.87
C SER A 152 -0.79 -9.75 -16.37
N ARG A 153 0.27 -10.46 -16.80
CA ARG A 153 0.68 -10.53 -18.21
C ARG A 153 -0.36 -11.28 -19.05
N ILE A 154 -0.84 -12.43 -18.56
CA ILE A 154 -1.90 -13.20 -19.22
C ILE A 154 -3.15 -12.34 -19.41
N LYS A 155 -3.53 -11.57 -18.39
CA LYS A 155 -4.67 -10.65 -18.47
C LYS A 155 -4.45 -9.56 -19.53
N ALA A 156 -3.28 -8.92 -19.55
CA ALA A 156 -2.94 -7.91 -20.56
C ALA A 156 -2.95 -8.46 -22.00
N ASP A 157 -2.48 -9.69 -22.19
CA ASP A 157 -2.51 -10.37 -23.49
C ASP A 157 -3.95 -10.69 -23.92
N LYS A 158 -4.79 -11.16 -22.99
CA LYS A 158 -6.24 -11.42 -23.23
C LYS A 158 -6.97 -10.13 -23.60
N ASP A 159 -6.75 -9.05 -22.86
CA ASP A 159 -7.36 -7.74 -23.15
C ASP A 159 -6.90 -7.22 -24.52
N THR A 160 -5.63 -7.44 -24.89
CA THR A 160 -5.10 -7.06 -26.21
C THR A 160 -5.78 -7.83 -27.33
N ILE A 161 -6.04 -9.12 -27.14
CA ILE A 161 -6.80 -9.96 -28.09
C ILE A 161 -8.23 -9.44 -28.21
N GLU A 162 -8.94 -9.20 -27.10
CA GLU A 162 -10.34 -8.75 -27.10
C GLU A 162 -10.52 -7.36 -27.73
N ILE A 163 -9.60 -6.43 -27.47
CA ILE A 163 -9.56 -5.11 -28.12
C ILE A 163 -9.34 -5.25 -29.63
N SER A 164 -8.54 -6.23 -30.05
CA SER A 164 -8.26 -6.49 -31.47
C SER A 164 -9.45 -7.13 -32.20
N GLU A 165 -10.32 -7.85 -31.48
CA GLU A 165 -11.54 -8.48 -31.99
C GLU A 165 -12.71 -7.48 -32.02
N SER A 166 -12.91 -6.68 -30.96
CA SER A 166 -14.03 -5.74 -30.79
C SER A 166 -13.94 -4.48 -31.65
N ASN A 167 -12.73 -3.98 -31.94
CA ASN A 167 -12.52 -2.88 -32.90
C ASN A 167 -12.55 -3.34 -34.37
N GLY A 168 -13.15 -4.52 -34.58
CA GLY A 168 -13.18 -5.28 -35.82
C GLY A 168 -13.67 -4.48 -37.02
N LEU A 169 -12.82 -4.43 -38.03
CA LEU A 169 -13.03 -3.94 -39.39
C LEU A 169 -13.08 -2.41 -39.57
N LEU A 170 -13.95 -1.67 -38.89
CA LEU A 170 -14.18 -0.25 -39.26
C LEU A 170 -13.04 0.66 -38.79
N GLN A 171 -12.55 0.46 -37.57
CA GLN A 171 -11.39 1.18 -37.05
C GLN A 171 -10.09 0.70 -37.69
N SER A 172 -10.00 -0.58 -38.07
CA SER A 172 -8.84 -1.08 -38.82
C SER A 172 -8.79 -0.48 -40.23
N ILE A 173 -9.93 -0.31 -40.91
CA ILE A 173 -10.00 0.37 -42.20
C ILE A 173 -9.62 1.85 -42.05
N LEU A 174 -10.22 2.58 -41.11
CA LEU A 174 -9.95 4.00 -40.91
C LEU A 174 -8.51 4.30 -40.49
N SER A 175 -7.94 3.50 -39.57
CA SER A 175 -6.53 3.62 -39.18
C SER A 175 -5.58 3.17 -40.30
N THR A 176 -5.98 2.22 -41.14
CA THR A 176 -5.19 1.84 -42.33
C THR A 176 -5.17 2.97 -43.35
N ILE A 177 -6.31 3.59 -43.64
CA ILE A 177 -6.39 4.76 -44.52
C ILE A 177 -5.56 5.91 -43.94
N GLY A 178 -5.72 6.20 -42.65
CA GLY A 178 -4.95 7.24 -41.95
C GLY A 178 -3.45 7.00 -41.97
N ASN A 179 -2.99 5.77 -41.72
CA ASN A 179 -1.57 5.42 -41.73
C ASN A 179 -0.98 5.37 -43.14
N ILE A 180 -1.77 5.00 -44.16
CA ILE A 180 -1.35 5.08 -45.57
C ILE A 180 -1.19 6.54 -45.97
N LEU A 181 -2.18 7.40 -45.68
CA LEU A 181 -2.07 8.84 -45.91
C LEU A 181 -0.86 9.40 -45.15
N HIS A 182 -0.72 9.09 -43.87
CA HIS A 182 0.40 9.56 -43.08
C HIS A 182 1.75 9.05 -43.63
N SER A 183 1.91 7.78 -44.01
CA SER A 183 3.18 7.28 -44.58
C SER A 183 3.50 7.89 -45.95
N LEU A 184 2.47 8.16 -46.75
CA LEU A 184 2.59 8.88 -48.01
C LEU A 184 3.13 10.31 -47.79
N PHE A 185 2.72 10.99 -46.71
CA PHE A 185 3.10 12.38 -46.45
C PHE A 185 4.26 12.60 -45.46
N SER A 186 4.54 11.67 -44.53
CA SER A 186 5.38 11.97 -43.35
C SER A 186 6.83 11.48 -43.43
N LYS A 187 7.17 10.53 -44.31
CA LYS A 187 8.55 10.02 -44.45
C LYS A 187 9.16 10.46 -45.78
N PRO A 188 10.19 11.34 -45.76
CA PRO A 188 10.76 11.92 -46.98
C PRO A 188 11.75 11.01 -47.75
N TYR A 189 12.20 9.86 -47.22
CA TYR A 189 13.31 9.11 -47.83
C TYR A 189 13.20 7.59 -47.69
N ASP A 190 12.27 6.97 -48.42
CA ASP A 190 12.39 5.56 -48.83
C ASP A 190 12.24 5.50 -50.35
N SER A 191 13.30 5.12 -51.05
CA SER A 191 13.38 5.12 -52.53
C SER A 191 12.28 4.27 -53.17
N ASP A 192 11.91 3.18 -52.52
CA ASP A 192 10.93 2.22 -53.03
C ASP A 192 9.48 2.73 -52.87
N LEU A 193 9.24 3.63 -51.92
CA LEU A 193 7.93 4.26 -51.72
C LEU A 193 7.70 5.46 -52.65
N TYR A 194 8.76 6.03 -53.22
CA TYR A 194 8.69 7.25 -54.01
C TYR A 194 7.91 7.07 -55.33
N ALA A 195 8.12 5.94 -56.01
CA ALA A 195 7.38 5.60 -57.23
C ALA A 195 5.87 5.45 -56.96
N LEU A 196 5.51 4.84 -55.83
CA LEU A 196 4.10 4.70 -55.41
C LEU A 196 3.47 6.05 -55.07
N LYS A 197 4.22 6.95 -54.41
CA LYS A 197 3.78 8.32 -54.11
C LYS A 197 3.51 9.11 -55.37
N LEU A 198 4.44 9.08 -56.34
CA LEU A 198 4.26 9.75 -57.63
C LEU A 198 3.07 9.19 -58.41
N PHE A 199 2.90 7.86 -58.41
CA PHE A 199 1.76 7.22 -59.05
C PHE A 199 0.43 7.64 -58.41
N PHE A 200 0.38 7.73 -57.08
CA PHE A 200 -0.82 8.18 -56.37
C PHE A 200 -1.14 9.65 -56.65
N ILE A 201 -0.14 10.54 -56.64
CA ILE A 201 -0.33 11.96 -56.98
C ILE A 201 -0.82 12.10 -58.42
N PHE A 202 -0.20 11.39 -59.36
CA PHE A 202 -0.63 11.36 -60.76
C PHE A 202 -2.08 10.91 -60.89
N TYR A 203 -2.46 9.87 -60.16
CA TYR A 203 -3.82 9.34 -60.14
C TYR A 203 -4.85 10.35 -59.60
N VAL A 204 -4.55 11.04 -58.49
CA VAL A 204 -5.43 12.08 -57.93
C VAL A 204 -5.60 13.25 -58.90
N VAL A 205 -4.52 13.67 -59.57
CA VAL A 205 -4.56 14.71 -60.61
C VAL A 205 -5.44 14.26 -61.78
N MET A 206 -5.28 13.02 -62.25
CA MET A 206 -6.10 12.48 -63.35
C MET A 206 -7.59 12.42 -62.99
N LEU A 207 -7.94 12.05 -61.76
CA LEU A 207 -9.33 12.09 -61.29
C LEU A 207 -9.89 13.52 -61.21
N PHE A 208 -9.07 14.48 -60.80
CA PHE A 208 -9.50 15.88 -60.73
C PHE A 208 -9.73 16.45 -62.13
N VAL A 209 -8.83 16.15 -63.06
CA VAL A 209 -8.96 16.52 -64.47
C VAL A 209 -10.22 15.90 -65.08
N THR A 210 -10.48 14.60 -64.86
CA THR A 210 -11.69 13.96 -65.39
C THR A 210 -12.97 14.52 -64.78
N MET A 211 -12.97 14.92 -63.50
CA MET A 211 -14.11 15.63 -62.90
C MET A 211 -14.36 17.00 -63.55
N ILE A 212 -13.31 17.79 -63.80
CA ILE A 212 -13.44 19.08 -64.48
C ILE A 212 -13.97 18.90 -65.90
N TYR A 213 -13.49 17.89 -66.63
CA TYR A 213 -13.98 17.58 -67.98
C TYR A 213 -15.42 17.07 -67.97
N ALA A 214 -15.82 16.29 -66.96
CA ALA A 214 -17.20 15.80 -66.82
C ALA A 214 -18.21 16.93 -66.62
N ASP A 215 -17.84 17.97 -65.86
CA ASP A 215 -18.72 19.11 -65.56
C ASP A 215 -18.88 20.03 -66.77
N ASN A 216 -17.85 20.14 -67.61
CA ASN A 216 -17.91 20.99 -68.81
C ASN A 216 -18.54 20.31 -70.04
N ALA A 217 -18.63 18.98 -70.07
CA ALA A 217 -19.10 18.21 -71.21
C ALA A 217 -20.55 17.70 -71.07
N LEU A 218 -21.37 18.40 -70.28
CA LEU A 218 -22.70 17.97 -69.83
C LEU A 218 -23.76 17.73 -70.92
N GLU A 219 -23.52 18.12 -72.17
CA GLU A 219 -24.53 18.00 -73.25
C GLU A 219 -24.46 16.68 -74.05
N ASP A 220 -23.35 15.93 -73.99
CA ASP A 220 -23.19 14.67 -74.75
C ASP A 220 -23.25 13.43 -73.83
N GLU A 221 -24.35 12.68 -73.93
CA GLU A 221 -24.56 11.44 -73.17
C GLU A 221 -23.46 10.39 -73.43
N THR A 222 -22.90 10.35 -74.64
CA THR A 222 -21.86 9.38 -75.00
C THR A 222 -20.57 9.67 -74.23
N PHE A 223 -20.20 10.94 -74.12
CA PHE A 223 -19.01 11.38 -73.39
C PHE A 223 -19.14 11.10 -71.89
N ARG A 224 -20.31 11.35 -71.30
CA ARG A 224 -20.58 11.05 -69.88
C ARG A 224 -20.38 9.56 -69.56
N SER A 225 -20.79 8.68 -70.47
CA SER A 225 -20.60 7.23 -70.29
C SER A 225 -19.12 6.81 -70.33
N MET A 226 -18.31 7.40 -71.24
CA MET A 226 -16.87 7.15 -71.30
C MET A 226 -16.14 7.60 -70.04
N VAL A 227 -16.52 8.75 -69.47
CA VAL A 227 -15.93 9.24 -68.21
C VAL A 227 -16.16 8.25 -67.07
N TRP A 228 -17.36 7.69 -66.94
CA TRP A 228 -17.65 6.67 -65.91
C TRP A 228 -16.85 5.38 -66.11
N VAL A 229 -16.68 4.93 -67.36
CA VAL A 229 -15.83 3.77 -67.68
C VAL A 229 -14.38 4.04 -67.30
N PHE A 230 -13.87 5.25 -67.58
CA PHE A 230 -12.52 5.64 -67.22
C PHE A 230 -12.31 5.72 -65.70
N VAL A 231 -13.26 6.31 -64.97
CA VAL A 231 -13.25 6.31 -63.50
C VAL A 231 -13.30 4.89 -62.93
N ALA A 232 -14.11 4.00 -63.50
CA ALA A 232 -14.16 2.60 -63.09
C ALA A 232 -12.84 1.88 -63.35
N MET A 233 -12.22 2.09 -64.52
CA MET A 233 -10.90 1.53 -64.86
C MET A 233 -9.80 1.99 -63.91
N LEU A 234 -9.88 3.24 -63.46
CA LEU A 234 -8.97 3.83 -62.48
C LEU A 234 -9.19 3.25 -61.06
N LEU A 235 -10.44 3.03 -60.65
CA LEU A 235 -10.75 2.51 -59.31
C LEU A 235 -10.35 1.05 -59.09
N ILE A 236 -10.41 0.21 -60.14
CA ILE A 236 -10.07 -1.23 -60.06
C ILE A 236 -8.67 -1.50 -59.47
N PRO A 237 -7.57 -0.91 -59.98
CA PRO A 237 -6.23 -1.14 -59.41
C PRO A 237 -6.10 -0.61 -57.98
N LEU A 238 -6.77 0.50 -57.63
CA LEU A 238 -6.78 1.02 -56.26
C LEU A 238 -7.48 0.04 -55.30
N ILE A 239 -8.62 -0.52 -55.70
CA ILE A 239 -9.32 -1.57 -54.96
C ILE A 239 -8.44 -2.82 -54.85
N ALA A 240 -7.74 -3.22 -55.91
CA ALA A 240 -6.84 -4.37 -55.89
C ALA A 240 -5.68 -4.19 -54.91
N VAL A 241 -5.04 -3.01 -54.88
CA VAL A 241 -3.99 -2.68 -53.90
C VAL A 241 -4.54 -2.68 -52.47
N LEU A 242 -5.74 -2.12 -52.26
CA LEU A 242 -6.40 -2.16 -50.95
C LEU A 242 -6.67 -3.60 -50.50
N ILE A 243 -7.18 -4.46 -51.39
CA ILE A 243 -7.44 -5.88 -51.10
C ILE A 243 -6.14 -6.61 -50.76
N LEU A 244 -5.07 -6.43 -51.55
CA LEU A 244 -3.77 -7.04 -51.30
C LEU A 244 -3.18 -6.59 -49.95
N ASN A 245 -3.25 -5.29 -49.64
CA ASN A 245 -2.75 -4.75 -48.38
C ASN A 245 -3.57 -5.24 -47.17
N ILE A 246 -4.90 -5.35 -47.31
CA ILE A 246 -5.77 -6.01 -46.33
C ILE A 246 -5.37 -7.48 -46.16
N HIS A 247 -5.05 -8.19 -47.24
CA HIS A 247 -4.69 -9.61 -47.19
C HIS A 247 -3.34 -9.85 -46.50
N VAL A 248 -2.31 -9.05 -46.82
CA VAL A 248 -1.00 -9.10 -46.15
C VAL A 248 -1.15 -8.80 -44.66
N ARG A 249 -1.87 -7.73 -44.30
CA ARG A 249 -2.13 -7.40 -42.89
C ARG A 249 -2.94 -8.46 -42.15
N ARG A 250 -3.90 -9.11 -42.81
CA ARG A 250 -4.63 -10.23 -42.21
C ARG A 250 -3.71 -11.41 -41.93
N LYS A 251 -2.76 -11.70 -42.82
CA LYS A 251 -1.75 -12.75 -42.60
C LYS A 251 -0.86 -12.41 -41.41
N ASP A 252 -0.32 -11.19 -41.34
CA ASP A 252 0.52 -10.75 -40.23
C ASP A 252 -0.23 -10.71 -38.89
N LYS A 253 -1.49 -10.24 -38.91
CA LYS A 253 -2.36 -10.24 -37.73
C LYS A 253 -2.60 -11.67 -37.24
N LYS A 254 -2.89 -12.61 -38.13
CA LYS A 254 -3.10 -14.02 -37.78
C LYS A 254 -1.85 -14.64 -37.17
N THR A 255 -0.67 -14.42 -37.75
CA THR A 255 0.61 -14.89 -37.19
C THR A 255 0.87 -14.29 -35.81
N ARG A 256 0.58 -13.00 -35.62
CA ARG A 256 0.74 -12.33 -34.33
C ARG A 256 -0.21 -12.86 -33.26
N GLU A 257 -1.48 -13.06 -33.61
CA GLU A 257 -2.48 -13.66 -32.70
C GLU A 257 -2.10 -15.09 -32.33
N GLU A 258 -1.61 -15.88 -33.28
CA GLU A 258 -1.14 -17.24 -33.04
C GLU A 258 0.08 -17.25 -32.09
N ASN A 259 1.05 -16.36 -32.31
CA ASN A 259 2.19 -16.21 -31.41
C ASN A 259 1.77 -15.77 -29.99
N ILE A 260 0.83 -14.82 -29.86
CA ILE A 260 0.31 -14.42 -28.55
C ILE A 260 -0.39 -15.61 -27.89
N ARG A 261 -1.25 -16.35 -28.61
CA ARG A 261 -1.93 -17.54 -28.07
C ARG A 261 -0.96 -18.63 -27.60
N VAL A 262 0.09 -18.92 -28.38
CA VAL A 262 1.13 -19.89 -28.00
C VAL A 262 1.86 -19.42 -26.74
N ASN A 263 2.28 -18.16 -26.68
CA ASN A 263 2.95 -17.60 -25.50
C ASN A 263 2.02 -17.59 -24.27
N THR A 264 0.75 -17.24 -24.42
CA THR A 264 -0.23 -17.28 -23.33
C THR A 264 -0.45 -18.70 -22.82
N ALA A 265 -0.49 -19.71 -23.71
CA ALA A 265 -0.61 -21.11 -23.32
C ALA A 265 0.64 -21.61 -22.57
N GLU A 266 1.83 -21.17 -22.97
CA GLU A 266 3.09 -21.46 -22.27
C GLU A 266 3.11 -20.82 -20.88
N LEU A 267 2.69 -19.55 -20.76
CA LEU A 267 2.55 -18.86 -19.47
C LEU A 267 1.50 -19.52 -18.56
N GLU A 268 0.37 -19.97 -19.10
CA GLU A 268 -0.64 -20.70 -18.33
C GLU A 268 -0.10 -22.04 -17.82
N LYS A 269 0.83 -22.67 -18.54
CA LYS A 269 1.53 -23.88 -18.08
C LYS A 269 2.48 -23.56 -16.93
N THR A 270 3.29 -22.50 -17.04
CA THR A 270 4.21 -22.11 -15.95
C THR A 270 3.46 -21.71 -14.68
N VAL A 271 2.32 -21.02 -14.80
CA VAL A 271 1.46 -20.68 -13.64
C VAL A 271 0.94 -21.95 -12.94
N LYS A 272 0.60 -23.00 -13.68
CA LYS A 272 0.17 -24.29 -13.09
C LYS A 272 1.32 -24.98 -12.36
N GLU A 273 2.51 -25.01 -12.96
CA GLU A 273 3.71 -25.58 -12.33
C GLU A 273 4.08 -24.81 -11.04
N GLU A 274 3.95 -23.48 -11.03
CA GLU A 274 4.16 -22.67 -9.82
C GLU A 274 3.09 -22.90 -8.74
N ALA A 275 1.83 -23.07 -9.12
CA ALA A 275 0.76 -23.38 -8.18
C ALA A 275 0.93 -24.76 -7.51
N GLU A 276 1.49 -25.73 -8.24
CA GLU A 276 1.82 -27.05 -7.68
C GLU A 276 2.96 -26.95 -6.65
N LYS A 277 4.04 -26.20 -6.97
CA LYS A 277 5.12 -25.90 -6.02
C LYS A 277 4.62 -25.15 -4.79
N GLU A 278 3.74 -24.16 -4.98
CA GLU A 278 3.10 -23.41 -3.89
C GLU A 278 2.38 -24.37 -2.91
N LYS A 279 1.68 -25.36 -3.46
CA LYS A 279 0.98 -26.38 -2.67
C LYS A 279 1.95 -27.29 -1.93
N GLU A 280 2.97 -27.85 -2.60
CA GLU A 280 3.97 -28.72 -1.97
C GLU A 280 4.66 -28.02 -0.80
N LEU A 281 5.05 -26.76 -1.00
CA LEU A 281 5.76 -25.98 0.00
C LEU A 281 4.85 -25.59 1.17
N SER A 282 3.58 -25.31 0.91
CA SER A 282 2.57 -25.10 1.95
C SER A 282 2.35 -26.35 2.81
N GLU A 283 2.36 -27.54 2.21
CA GLU A 283 2.26 -28.81 2.93
C GLU A 283 3.50 -29.06 3.80
N ILE A 284 4.70 -28.66 3.34
CA ILE A 284 5.93 -28.74 4.13
C ILE A 284 5.82 -27.84 5.37
N ILE A 285 5.42 -26.58 5.22
CA ILE A 285 5.24 -25.64 6.34
C ILE A 285 4.20 -26.17 7.33
N GLU A 286 3.07 -26.70 6.84
CA GLU A 286 2.04 -27.28 7.71
C GLU A 286 2.54 -28.51 8.48
N ARG A 287 3.38 -29.36 7.85
CA ARG A 287 4.01 -30.50 8.53
C ARG A 287 5.01 -30.04 9.59
N LEU A 288 5.79 -29.00 9.30
CA LEU A 288 6.74 -28.40 10.24
C LEU A 288 6.01 -27.78 11.45
N GLY A 289 4.89 -27.10 11.23
CA GLY A 289 4.06 -26.55 12.31
C GLY A 289 3.38 -27.60 13.21
N LYS A 290 3.22 -28.85 12.72
CA LYS A 290 2.66 -29.97 13.50
C LYS A 290 3.69 -30.76 14.29
N MET A 291 4.99 -30.52 14.09
CA MET A 291 6.00 -31.13 14.95
C MET A 291 5.83 -30.53 16.34
N ASP A 292 5.50 -31.36 17.34
CA ASP A 292 5.32 -30.95 18.74
C ASP A 292 6.63 -30.35 19.28
N LEU A 293 6.80 -29.04 19.11
CA LEU A 293 7.89 -28.25 19.69
C LEU A 293 7.79 -28.17 21.21
N SER A 294 6.65 -28.57 21.77
CA SER A 294 6.39 -28.67 23.21
C SER A 294 7.26 -29.72 23.93
N LYS A 295 7.93 -30.63 23.21
CA LYS A 295 8.75 -31.69 23.83
C LYS A 295 10.07 -31.23 24.47
N SER A 296 10.56 -30.02 24.16
CA SER A 296 11.76 -29.47 24.79
C SER A 296 11.47 -28.58 26.01
N GLU A 297 10.20 -28.25 26.26
CA GLU A 297 9.81 -27.52 27.46
C GLU A 297 9.67 -28.48 28.63
N GLY A 298 10.78 -28.75 29.32
CA GLY A 298 10.72 -29.30 30.67
C GLY A 298 9.89 -28.35 31.54
N GLU A 299 8.69 -28.78 31.94
CA GLU A 299 7.76 -28.01 32.78
C GLU A 299 8.52 -27.38 33.96
N PRO A 300 8.63 -26.04 34.04
CA PRO A 300 9.07 -25.41 35.26
C PRO A 300 7.98 -25.59 36.33
N ASP A 301 8.33 -26.21 37.46
CA ASP A 301 7.45 -26.46 38.61
C ASP A 301 6.44 -25.31 38.85
N ALA A 302 5.17 -25.59 38.57
CA ALA A 302 4.10 -24.61 38.41
C ALA A 302 3.47 -24.08 39.72
N SER A 303 4.23 -24.00 40.82
CA SER A 303 3.65 -23.71 42.15
C SER A 303 3.62 -22.24 42.60
N ASP A 304 4.06 -21.26 41.79
CA ASP A 304 4.26 -19.89 42.31
C ASP A 304 3.76 -18.71 41.43
N HIS A 305 2.91 -18.93 40.42
CA HIS A 305 2.58 -17.90 39.42
C HIS A 305 1.34 -17.02 39.68
N GLN A 306 0.67 -17.10 40.83
CA GLN A 306 -0.65 -16.48 40.99
C GLN A 306 -0.70 -15.05 41.58
N SER A 307 0.36 -14.23 41.54
CA SER A 307 0.28 -12.84 42.06
C SER A 307 1.13 -11.73 41.42
N TYR A 308 1.75 -11.94 40.25
CA TYR A 308 2.78 -11.00 39.73
C TYR A 308 2.37 -10.01 38.63
N GLU A 309 1.10 -9.97 38.21
CA GLU A 309 0.67 -9.02 37.14
C GLU A 309 0.52 -7.55 37.61
N GLU A 310 0.66 -7.22 38.90
CA GLU A 310 0.43 -5.85 39.39
C GLU A 310 1.68 -4.96 39.59
N ASN A 311 2.91 -5.43 39.32
CA ASN A 311 4.12 -4.67 39.73
C ASN A 311 5.28 -4.62 38.72
N LEU A 312 5.01 -4.53 37.42
CA LEU A 312 6.02 -4.02 36.47
C LEU A 312 6.12 -2.50 36.62
N LYS A 313 6.92 -2.07 37.61
CA LYS A 313 7.26 -0.66 37.81
C LYS A 313 8.10 -0.20 36.62
N GLU A 314 7.47 0.58 35.75
CA GLU A 314 8.06 1.06 34.51
C GLU A 314 9.16 2.08 34.77
N ILE A 315 10.32 1.87 34.13
CA ILE A 315 11.49 2.73 34.24
C ILE A 315 11.22 4.00 33.41
N VAL A 316 11.16 5.15 34.06
CA VAL A 316 10.98 6.46 33.42
C VAL A 316 12.31 7.20 33.45
N THR A 317 12.74 7.86 32.37
CA THR A 317 13.99 8.64 32.33
C THR A 317 13.74 10.15 32.41
N CYS A 318 14.70 10.88 32.98
CA CYS A 318 14.64 12.32 33.14
C CYS A 318 14.95 13.03 31.82
N PRO A 319 14.07 13.91 31.31
CA PRO A 319 14.30 14.62 30.05
C PRO A 319 15.47 15.62 30.08
N SER A 320 15.98 15.98 31.27
CA SER A 320 17.09 16.94 31.39
C SER A 320 18.47 16.28 31.49
N CYS A 321 18.56 15.03 31.96
CA CYS A 321 19.85 14.39 32.22
C CYS A 321 19.87 12.87 31.97
N ASP A 322 18.81 12.31 31.38
CA ASP A 322 18.60 10.88 31.09
C ASP A 322 18.66 9.93 32.30
N GLY A 323 18.73 10.46 33.52
CA GLY A 323 18.74 9.66 34.75
C GLY A 323 17.38 9.03 35.04
N GLU A 324 17.37 7.79 35.54
CA GLU A 324 16.13 7.10 35.94
C GLU A 324 15.37 7.90 37.01
N LEU A 325 14.11 8.18 36.75
CA LEU A 325 13.20 8.88 37.65
C LEU A 325 12.65 7.92 38.70
N ILE A 326 12.73 8.35 39.95
CA ILE A 326 12.21 7.62 41.09
C ILE A 326 10.77 8.06 41.33
N ASP A 327 9.88 7.08 41.29
CA ASP A 327 8.47 7.25 41.63
C ASP A 327 8.28 7.65 43.11
N ASN A 328 7.90 8.90 43.38
CA ASN A 328 7.52 9.41 44.70
C ASN A 328 5.99 9.46 44.88
N GLN A 329 5.42 8.30 45.20
CA GLN A 329 3.97 8.08 45.43
C GLN A 329 3.33 9.00 46.46
N SER A 330 4.10 9.48 47.45
CA SER A 330 3.57 10.34 48.50
C SER A 330 3.24 11.76 48.01
N ARG A 331 3.87 12.19 46.90
CA ARG A 331 3.69 13.52 46.31
C ARG A 331 3.04 13.49 44.93
N ALA A 332 2.85 12.29 44.38
CA ALA A 332 2.42 12.06 43.00
C ALA A 332 3.37 12.67 41.94
N LEU A 333 4.68 12.56 42.19
CA LEU A 333 5.73 13.12 41.33
C LEU A 333 6.78 12.05 41.03
N TYR A 334 7.50 12.22 39.94
CA TYR A 334 8.75 11.55 39.62
C TYR A 334 9.93 12.45 40.00
N GLU A 335 10.89 11.96 40.79
CA GLU A 335 12.08 12.73 41.19
C GLU A 335 13.32 12.15 40.51
N CYS A 336 14.09 13.01 39.84
CA CYS A 336 15.38 12.61 39.28
C CYS A 336 16.47 12.68 40.35
N PRO A 337 17.12 11.56 40.74
CA PRO A 337 18.18 11.58 41.73
C PRO A 337 19.47 12.26 41.23
N PHE A 338 19.65 12.36 39.90
CA PHE A 338 20.85 12.92 39.29
C PHE A 338 20.83 14.45 39.24
N CYS A 339 19.74 15.05 38.77
CA CYS A 339 19.63 16.51 38.61
C CYS A 339 18.72 17.19 39.65
N GLY A 340 17.99 16.42 40.46
CA GLY A 340 17.08 16.93 41.48
C GLY A 340 15.77 17.51 40.94
N LEU A 341 15.53 17.46 39.62
CA LEU A 341 14.27 17.90 39.03
C LEU A 341 13.14 16.93 39.37
N THR A 342 11.96 17.50 39.64
CA THR A 342 10.74 16.75 39.90
C THR A 342 9.75 16.96 38.75
N PHE A 343 9.14 15.89 38.27
CA PHE A 343 8.16 15.90 37.20
C PHE A 343 6.82 15.42 37.76
N ASP A 344 5.74 16.10 37.40
CA ASP A 344 4.41 15.59 37.71
C ASP A 344 4.17 14.26 36.97
N TYR A 345 3.44 13.32 37.56
CA TYR A 345 3.03 12.10 36.86
C TYR A 345 2.30 12.40 35.56
N GLU A 346 1.49 13.47 35.54
CA GLU A 346 0.76 13.87 34.34
C GLU A 346 1.72 14.32 33.23
N TYR A 347 2.82 15.00 33.60
CA TYR A 347 3.82 15.47 32.65
C TYR A 347 4.52 14.30 31.94
N VAL A 348 4.94 13.28 32.70
CA VAL A 348 5.60 12.08 32.14
C VAL A 348 4.62 11.24 31.33
N ARG A 349 3.35 11.17 31.75
CA ARG A 349 2.31 10.44 30.99
C ARG A 349 2.01 11.11 29.66
N HIS A 350 2.14 12.42 29.55
CA HIS A 350 1.79 13.16 28.33
C HIS A 350 2.57 12.68 27.10
N ASP A 351 3.91 12.65 27.18
CA ASP A 351 4.74 12.27 26.02
C ASP A 351 4.51 10.80 25.63
N ARG A 352 4.21 9.94 26.61
CA ARG A 352 3.83 8.55 26.35
C ARG A 352 2.47 8.42 25.69
N VAL A 353 1.47 9.20 26.12
CA VAL A 353 0.14 9.22 25.49
C VAL A 353 0.27 9.71 24.05
N LEU A 354 1.12 10.71 23.80
CA LEU A 354 1.46 11.16 22.46
C LEU A 354 2.12 10.06 21.62
N ASP A 355 3.12 9.36 22.15
CA ASP A 355 3.79 8.28 21.42
C ASP A 355 2.83 7.12 21.11
N GLN A 356 1.90 6.81 22.03
CA GLN A 356 0.82 5.86 21.80
C GLN A 356 -0.15 6.34 20.71
N ALA A 357 -0.53 7.62 20.74
CA ALA A 357 -1.37 8.24 19.72
C ALA A 357 -0.72 8.17 18.33
N GLU A 358 0.56 8.51 18.23
CA GLU A 358 1.32 8.46 16.98
C GLU A 358 1.50 7.02 16.48
N LYS A 359 1.77 6.06 17.36
CA LYS A 359 1.83 4.63 16.99
C LYS A 359 0.47 4.14 16.49
N ALA A 360 -0.62 4.47 17.16
CA ALA A 360 -1.98 4.12 16.71
C ALA A 360 -2.30 4.75 15.34
N LEU A 361 -1.93 6.02 15.14
CA LEU A 361 -2.10 6.75 13.89
C LEU A 361 -1.33 6.08 12.74
N LEU A 362 -0.05 5.73 12.96
CA LEU A 362 0.79 5.03 11.97
C LEU A 362 0.24 3.64 11.61
N ASN A 363 -0.38 2.95 12.58
CA ASN A 363 -1.06 1.67 12.38
C ASN A 363 -2.47 1.81 11.78
N LYS A 364 -2.89 3.03 11.38
CA LYS A 364 -4.21 3.34 10.80
C LYS A 364 -5.39 3.06 11.75
N LEU A 365 -5.15 3.05 13.05
CA LEU A 365 -6.17 2.93 14.10
C LEU A 365 -6.70 4.32 14.47
N TYR A 366 -7.32 5.02 13.51
CA TYR A 366 -7.63 6.46 13.63
C TYR A 366 -8.52 6.82 14.82
N HIS A 367 -9.51 5.99 15.15
CA HIS A 367 -10.39 6.24 16.29
C HIS A 367 -9.64 6.13 17.64
N GLU A 368 -8.75 5.14 17.76
CA GLU A 368 -7.93 4.96 18.95
C GLU A 368 -6.89 6.08 19.08
N ALA A 369 -6.25 6.45 17.97
CA ALA A 369 -5.33 7.58 17.92
C ALA A 369 -6.01 8.89 18.34
N GLU A 370 -7.24 9.12 17.86
CA GLU A 370 -8.04 10.29 18.21
C GLU A 370 -8.36 10.36 19.71
N LEU A 371 -8.70 9.23 20.34
CA LEU A 371 -8.91 9.16 21.80
C LEU A 371 -7.63 9.54 22.56
N PHE A 372 -6.47 9.05 22.12
CA PHE A 372 -5.20 9.40 22.73
C PHE A 372 -4.81 10.87 22.50
N PHE A 373 -5.01 11.41 21.29
CA PHE A 373 -4.76 12.84 21.03
C PHE A 373 -5.70 13.75 21.81
N SER A 374 -6.98 13.39 21.96
CA SER A 374 -7.93 14.14 22.79
C SER A 374 -7.48 14.18 24.25
N LYS A 375 -7.02 13.04 24.78
CA LYS A 375 -6.46 12.97 26.14
C LYS A 375 -5.15 13.76 26.27
N ALA A 376 -4.30 13.78 25.25
CA ALA A 376 -3.11 14.62 25.25
C ALA A 376 -3.47 16.12 25.21
N GLU A 377 -4.51 16.48 24.47
CA GLU A 377 -5.01 17.86 24.36
C GLU A 377 -5.51 18.42 25.70
N GLU A 378 -6.21 17.60 26.49
CA GLU A 378 -6.66 17.99 27.84
C GLU A 378 -5.49 18.44 28.73
N ASN A 379 -4.31 17.85 28.54
CA ASN A 379 -3.11 18.13 29.32
C ASN A 379 -2.29 19.31 28.76
N ARG A 380 -2.18 19.41 27.44
CA ARG A 380 -1.45 20.51 26.76
C ARG A 380 -2.28 21.07 25.60
N PRO A 381 -3.27 21.94 25.89
CA PRO A 381 -4.08 22.56 24.84
C PRO A 381 -3.19 23.46 23.98
N GLY A 382 -3.28 23.30 22.66
CA GLY A 382 -2.47 24.07 21.73
C GLY A 382 -1.11 23.46 21.38
N ASP A 383 -0.76 22.29 21.92
CA ASP A 383 0.45 21.58 21.52
C ASP A 383 0.40 21.21 20.01
N PHE A 384 1.45 21.59 19.28
CA PHE A 384 1.53 21.39 17.83
C PHE A 384 1.40 19.92 17.42
N ARG A 385 2.05 18.99 18.12
CA ARG A 385 2.00 17.55 17.81
C ARG A 385 0.60 17.00 18.04
N VAL A 386 -0.04 17.40 19.14
CA VAL A 386 -1.41 17.01 19.46
C VAL A 386 -2.38 17.47 18.38
N LEU A 387 -2.37 18.76 18.07
CA LEU A 387 -3.28 19.36 17.09
C LEU A 387 -3.06 18.81 15.68
N ARG A 388 -1.79 18.58 15.28
CA ARG A 388 -1.45 17.89 14.02
C ARG A 388 -2.00 16.47 14.00
N GLY A 389 -1.76 15.69 15.05
CA GLY A 389 -2.25 14.32 15.16
C GLY A 389 -3.77 14.25 15.06
N TYR A 390 -4.47 15.17 15.72
CA TYR A 390 -5.92 15.30 15.65
C TYR A 390 -6.42 15.59 14.23
N MET A 391 -5.71 16.47 13.50
CA MET A 391 -6.01 16.75 12.08
C MET A 391 -5.82 15.53 11.18
N LEU A 392 -4.71 14.81 11.33
CA LEU A 392 -4.41 13.61 10.54
C LEU A 392 -5.42 12.47 10.81
N CYS A 393 -5.90 12.34 12.05
CA CYS A 393 -6.98 11.42 12.40
C CYS A 393 -8.27 11.74 11.64
N GLY A 394 -8.70 13.02 11.63
CA GLY A 394 -9.90 13.45 10.90
C GLY A 394 -9.79 13.25 9.39
N MET A 395 -8.59 13.38 8.84
CA MET A 395 -8.30 13.11 7.43
C MET A 395 -8.09 11.62 7.10
N LYS A 396 -8.04 10.74 8.12
CA LYS A 396 -7.74 9.30 8.00
C LYS A 396 -6.45 9.01 7.23
N VAL A 397 -5.39 9.77 7.53
CA VAL A 397 -4.04 9.57 6.96
C VAL A 397 -3.02 9.39 8.08
N PRO A 398 -2.05 8.47 7.96
CA PRO A 398 -1.08 8.24 9.02
C PRO A 398 -0.02 9.35 9.08
N LYS A 399 0.27 10.00 7.95
CA LYS A 399 1.28 11.05 7.82
C LYS A 399 0.87 12.11 6.80
N THR A 400 1.45 13.30 6.93
CA THR A 400 1.25 14.42 6.00
C THR A 400 1.61 14.10 4.54
N PRO A 401 2.72 13.39 4.22
CA PRO A 401 3.01 12.96 2.85
C PRO A 401 1.95 12.03 2.24
N ASP A 402 1.15 11.37 3.07
CA ASP A 402 0.10 10.45 2.62
C ASP A 402 -1.21 11.14 2.26
N ILE A 403 -1.32 12.46 2.46
CA ILE A 403 -2.46 13.26 1.99
C ILE A 403 -2.52 13.19 0.47
N LYS A 404 -3.64 12.68 -0.05
CA LYS A 404 -3.93 12.48 -1.47
C LYS A 404 -5.32 13.00 -1.80
N LEU A 405 -5.52 13.39 -3.06
CA LEU A 405 -6.83 13.81 -3.54
C LEU A 405 -7.86 12.65 -3.52
N GLU A 406 -7.42 11.40 -3.64
CA GLU A 406 -8.31 10.24 -3.53
C GLU A 406 -8.64 9.88 -2.07
N CYS A 407 -9.24 10.80 -1.32
CA CYS A 407 -9.77 10.48 0.01
C CYS A 407 -11.21 9.96 -0.10
N ASP A 408 -11.49 8.83 0.56
CA ASP A 408 -12.84 8.25 0.65
C ASP A 408 -13.65 8.93 1.76
N LEU A 409 -13.67 10.27 1.78
CA LEU A 409 -14.48 11.04 2.73
C LEU A 409 -15.89 11.25 2.19
N THR A 410 -16.87 10.91 3.01
CA THR A 410 -18.27 11.27 2.78
C THR A 410 -18.50 12.77 2.98
N ALA A 411 -19.62 13.29 2.48
CA ALA A 411 -19.99 14.69 2.68
C ALA A 411 -20.12 15.07 4.17
N GLU A 412 -20.57 14.13 5.00
CA GLU A 412 -20.71 14.31 6.45
C GLU A 412 -19.35 14.36 7.14
N GLU A 413 -18.44 13.44 6.80
CA GLU A 413 -17.06 13.43 7.30
C GLU A 413 -16.27 14.67 6.88
N LEU A 414 -16.54 15.19 5.68
CA LEU A 414 -15.90 16.42 5.20
C LEU A 414 -16.39 17.66 5.98
N ALA A 415 -17.68 17.70 6.34
CA ALA A 415 -18.21 18.74 7.20
C ALA A 415 -17.64 18.65 8.63
N ASP A 416 -17.50 17.44 9.17
CA ASP A 416 -16.83 17.22 10.46
C ASP A 416 -15.36 17.67 10.41
N LEU A 417 -14.64 17.30 9.35
CA LEU A 417 -13.26 17.73 9.14
C LEU A 417 -13.14 19.26 9.06
N ARG A 418 -14.09 19.96 8.42
CA ARG A 418 -14.12 21.42 8.38
C ARG A 418 -14.25 22.04 9.77
N MET A 419 -15.18 21.52 10.60
CA MET A 419 -15.33 21.97 11.98
C MET A 419 -14.06 21.73 12.80
N ARG A 420 -13.40 20.57 12.62
CA ARG A 420 -12.13 20.25 13.29
C ARG A 420 -11.02 21.22 12.91
N VAL A 421 -10.88 21.56 11.62
CA VAL A 421 -9.89 22.55 11.16
C VAL A 421 -10.11 23.89 11.86
N ASP A 422 -11.34 24.38 11.88
CA ASP A 422 -11.67 25.66 12.50
C ASP A 422 -11.39 25.65 14.01
N GLU A 423 -11.69 24.54 14.69
CA GLU A 423 -11.36 24.35 16.10
C GLU A 423 -9.86 24.34 16.36
N VAL A 424 -9.09 23.60 15.54
CA VAL A 424 -7.64 23.52 15.65
C VAL A 424 -6.99 24.88 15.40
N ILE A 425 -7.43 25.63 14.39
CA ILE A 425 -6.93 27.00 14.13
C ILE A 425 -7.21 27.93 15.31
N ARG A 426 -8.36 27.76 15.99
CA ARG A 426 -8.72 28.56 17.17
C ARG A 426 -7.85 28.22 18.38
N LYS A 427 -7.50 26.94 18.57
CA LYS A 427 -6.67 26.46 19.70
C LYS A 427 -5.17 26.65 19.47
N ALA A 428 -4.73 26.71 18.21
CA ALA A 428 -3.32 26.82 17.85
C ALA A 428 -2.69 28.15 18.33
N PRO A 429 -1.42 28.15 18.79
CA PRO A 429 -0.64 29.35 19.01
C PRO A 429 -0.53 30.19 17.73
N ASP A 430 -0.36 31.51 17.85
CA ASP A 430 -0.33 32.42 16.70
C ASP A 430 0.73 32.06 15.65
N GLY A 431 1.88 31.52 16.08
CA GLY A 431 2.96 31.05 15.20
C GLY A 431 2.57 29.83 14.35
N ASP A 432 1.63 29.01 14.83
CA ASP A 432 1.27 27.74 14.20
C ASP A 432 -0.03 27.85 13.38
N LYS A 433 -0.78 28.94 13.52
CA LYS A 433 -2.04 29.16 12.79
C LYS A 433 -1.85 29.12 11.27
N GLU A 434 -0.71 29.56 10.75
CA GLU A 434 -0.43 29.51 9.31
C GLU A 434 -0.33 28.06 8.81
N TYR A 435 0.28 27.17 9.59
CA TYR A 435 0.32 25.73 9.29
C TYR A 435 -1.08 25.13 9.24
N PHE A 436 -1.93 25.40 10.23
CA PHE A 436 -3.28 24.82 10.27
C PHE A 436 -4.23 25.41 9.23
N LYS A 437 -4.03 26.66 8.78
CA LYS A 437 -4.75 27.23 7.63
C LYS A 437 -4.52 26.44 6.33
N LYS A 438 -3.35 25.78 6.17
CA LYS A 438 -3.09 24.91 5.01
C LYS A 438 -3.99 23.68 5.00
N TYR A 439 -4.40 23.16 6.16
CA TYR A 439 -5.42 22.11 6.21
C TYR A 439 -6.80 22.62 5.76
N SER A 440 -7.16 23.87 6.06
CA SER A 440 -8.38 24.49 5.52
C SER A 440 -8.36 24.54 3.99
N GLU A 441 -7.22 24.89 3.39
CA GLU A 441 -7.06 24.90 1.94
C GLU A 441 -7.23 23.50 1.33
N ILE A 442 -6.79 22.43 2.03
CA ILE A 442 -7.02 21.04 1.60
C ILE A 442 -8.51 20.67 1.68
N VAL A 443 -9.19 21.06 2.75
CA VAL A 443 -10.64 20.81 2.90
C VAL A 443 -11.43 21.51 1.79
N ASP A 444 -11.09 22.76 1.45
CA ASP A 444 -11.70 23.48 0.33
C ASP A 444 -11.51 22.72 -1.00
N ILE A 445 -10.34 22.10 -1.23
CA ILE A 445 -10.08 21.28 -2.42
C ILE A 445 -10.94 20.01 -2.43
N TYR A 446 -11.11 19.33 -1.29
CA TYR A 446 -11.99 18.15 -1.20
C TYR A 446 -13.45 18.51 -1.44
N GLU A 447 -13.92 19.67 -0.95
CA GLU A 447 -15.27 20.17 -1.23
C GLU A 447 -15.47 20.46 -2.72
N GLU A 448 -14.47 21.05 -3.38
CA GLU A 448 -14.45 21.30 -4.82
C GLU A 448 -14.51 20.00 -5.62
N GLN A 449 -13.71 18.99 -5.25
CA GLN A 449 -13.71 17.67 -5.86
C GLN A 449 -15.07 16.97 -5.71
N LEU A 450 -15.66 16.99 -4.52
CA LEU A 450 -16.97 16.41 -4.27
C LEU A 450 -18.07 17.10 -5.11
N THR A 451 -17.95 18.41 -5.30
CA THR A 451 -18.85 19.18 -6.17
C THR A 451 -18.69 18.75 -7.62
N ILE A 452 -17.45 18.63 -8.13
CA ILE A 452 -17.16 18.14 -9.48
C ILE A 452 -17.72 16.72 -9.68
N GLN A 453 -17.51 15.82 -8.72
CA GLN A 453 -18.06 14.47 -8.76
C GLN A 453 -19.59 14.47 -8.85
N LYS A 454 -20.27 15.30 -8.05
CA LYS A 454 -21.73 15.47 -8.12
C LYS A 454 -22.19 16.03 -9.48
N GLU A 455 -21.49 17.05 -9.99
CA GLU A 455 -21.78 17.66 -11.30
C GLU A 455 -21.61 16.67 -12.47
N ILE A 456 -20.76 15.66 -12.35
CA ILE A 456 -20.52 14.64 -13.38
C ILE A 456 -21.43 13.43 -13.20
N ALA A 457 -21.66 12.99 -11.96
CA ALA A 457 -22.46 11.83 -11.64
C ALA A 457 -23.91 11.98 -12.11
N GLU A 458 -24.51 13.17 -11.98
CA GLU A 458 -25.90 13.39 -12.39
C GLU A 458 -26.08 13.32 -13.94
N PRO A 459 -25.27 13.98 -14.78
CA PRO A 459 -25.29 13.78 -16.23
C PRO A 459 -25.01 12.34 -16.65
N LEU A 460 -24.02 11.67 -16.04
CA LEU A 460 -23.71 10.27 -16.37
C LEU A 460 -24.89 9.36 -16.05
N LYS A 461 -25.52 9.54 -14.89
CA LYS A 461 -26.74 8.79 -14.52
C LYS A 461 -27.85 9.02 -15.55
N LYS A 462 -28.09 10.25 -15.99
CA LYS A 462 -29.07 10.56 -17.06
C LYS A 462 -28.73 9.87 -18.38
N ILE A 463 -27.46 9.85 -18.79
CA ILE A 463 -26.98 9.15 -19.99
C ILE A 463 -27.21 7.64 -19.87
N HIS A 464 -26.87 7.04 -18.72
CA HIS A 464 -27.07 5.62 -18.46
C HIS A 464 -28.55 5.24 -18.40
N ASP A 465 -29.40 6.04 -17.74
CA ASP A 465 -30.84 5.84 -17.68
C ASP A 465 -31.48 5.96 -19.07
N GLN A 466 -31.01 6.89 -19.90
CA GLN A 466 -31.45 7.02 -21.28
C GLN A 466 -31.05 5.80 -22.11
N LYS A 467 -29.79 5.37 -22.06
CA LYS A 467 -29.33 4.12 -22.69
C LYS A 467 -30.18 2.95 -22.20
N ARG A 468 -30.43 2.83 -20.89
CA ARG A 468 -31.23 1.74 -20.31
C ARG A 468 -32.65 1.71 -20.86
N LYS A 469 -33.31 2.86 -21.02
CA LYS A 469 -34.63 2.97 -21.66
C LYS A 469 -34.61 2.63 -23.16
N GLU A 470 -33.51 2.93 -23.85
CA GLU A 470 -33.32 2.52 -25.26
C GLU A 470 -33.08 1.01 -25.39
N TYR A 471 -32.54 0.35 -24.35
CA TYR A 471 -32.21 -1.08 -24.32
C TYR A 471 -33.17 -1.95 -23.47
N THR A 472 -34.27 -1.41 -22.92
CA THR A 472 -35.25 -2.26 -22.21
C THR A 472 -35.87 -3.26 -23.17
N LEU A 473 -35.47 -4.53 -22.99
CA LEU A 473 -36.09 -5.73 -23.56
C LEU A 473 -37.57 -5.74 -23.21
N ASP A 474 -38.43 -6.14 -24.14
CA ASP A 474 -39.82 -6.41 -23.79
C ASP A 474 -39.93 -7.60 -22.82
N SER A 475 -41.11 -7.82 -22.25
CA SER A 475 -41.38 -8.92 -21.31
C SER A 475 -41.18 -10.32 -21.92
N GLN A 476 -40.86 -10.42 -23.22
CA GLN A 476 -40.57 -11.68 -23.92
C GLN A 476 -39.07 -11.85 -24.23
N GLY A 477 -38.19 -10.97 -23.74
CA GLY A 477 -36.75 -11.07 -23.96
C GLY A 477 -36.35 -10.68 -25.39
N ASN A 478 -37.22 -10.02 -26.16
CA ASN A 478 -36.86 -9.49 -27.46
C ASN A 478 -36.34 -8.06 -27.31
N VAL A 479 -35.18 -7.78 -27.92
CA VAL A 479 -34.70 -6.42 -28.07
C VAL A 479 -35.69 -5.75 -29.02
N ASN A 480 -36.52 -4.84 -28.50
CA ASN A 480 -37.37 -3.98 -29.31
C ASN A 480 -36.47 -3.02 -30.11
N LYS A 481 -35.81 -3.54 -31.15
CA LYS A 481 -35.28 -2.69 -32.22
C LYS A 481 -36.50 -2.02 -32.85
N PRO A 482 -36.57 -0.68 -32.91
CA PRO A 482 -37.70 0.01 -33.52
C PRO A 482 -37.85 -0.48 -34.97
N ARG A 483 -38.80 -1.41 -35.18
CA ARG A 483 -39.18 -1.92 -36.50
C ARG A 483 -40.13 -0.90 -37.11
N GLY A 484 -39.63 -0.12 -38.05
CA GLY A 484 -40.47 0.67 -38.96
C GLY A 484 -40.00 2.09 -39.11
N GLY A 485 -39.31 2.35 -40.22
CA GLY A 485 -38.87 3.67 -40.65
C GLY A 485 -40.03 4.66 -40.79
N LYS A 486 -40.10 5.61 -39.87
CA LYS A 486 -40.48 6.98 -40.21
C LYS A 486 -39.25 7.87 -40.00
N PRO A 487 -38.85 8.69 -40.99
CA PRO A 487 -37.74 9.60 -40.84
C PRO A 487 -38.02 10.52 -39.65
N TRP A 488 -37.04 10.65 -38.76
CA TRP A 488 -37.08 11.54 -37.61
C TRP A 488 -37.54 12.92 -38.08
N SER A 489 -38.79 13.27 -37.79
CA SER A 489 -39.32 14.60 -38.09
C SER A 489 -38.49 15.62 -37.32
N LYS A 490 -37.91 16.54 -38.07
CA LYS A 490 -37.11 17.68 -37.63
C LYS A 490 -37.85 18.49 -36.56
N THR A 491 -37.64 18.21 -35.28
CA THR A 491 -37.71 19.17 -34.14
C THR A 491 -37.56 18.42 -32.81
N TYR A 492 -36.57 17.53 -32.68
CA TYR A 492 -36.08 17.17 -31.36
C TYR A 492 -34.85 18.02 -31.08
N THR A 493 -35.05 19.18 -30.46
CA THR A 493 -33.95 19.90 -29.81
C THR A 493 -33.63 19.14 -28.53
N PRO A 494 -32.49 18.43 -28.44
CA PRO A 494 -32.10 17.81 -27.18
C PRO A 494 -32.02 18.90 -26.10
N PRO A 495 -32.39 18.60 -24.85
CA PRO A 495 -32.18 19.53 -23.76
C PRO A 495 -30.72 19.99 -23.75
N LYS A 496 -30.46 21.26 -23.42
CA LYS A 496 -29.10 21.79 -23.27
C LYS A 496 -28.40 21.07 -22.11
N VAL A 497 -27.82 19.91 -22.37
CA VAL A 497 -26.99 19.18 -21.40
C VAL A 497 -25.62 19.87 -21.39
N LYS A 498 -25.10 20.18 -20.19
CA LYS A 498 -23.78 20.81 -19.97
C LYS A 498 -22.64 20.02 -20.64
N PHE A 499 -22.84 18.72 -20.86
CA PHE A 499 -21.90 17.82 -21.54
C PHE A 499 -22.59 17.09 -22.71
N PRO A 500 -22.08 17.23 -23.95
CA PRO A 500 -22.72 16.66 -25.15
C PRO A 500 -22.59 15.14 -25.25
N ASN A 501 -21.64 14.52 -24.53
CA ASN A 501 -21.50 13.07 -24.40
C ASN A 501 -20.65 12.70 -23.17
N GLU A 502 -20.69 11.42 -22.82
CA GLU A 502 -19.93 10.79 -21.72
C GLU A 502 -18.43 11.08 -21.79
N ARG A 503 -17.85 11.07 -23.01
CA ARG A 503 -16.42 11.33 -23.22
C ARG A 503 -16.02 12.74 -22.84
N VAL A 504 -16.84 13.74 -23.15
CA VAL A 504 -16.59 15.15 -22.80
C VAL A 504 -16.72 15.36 -21.29
N ALA A 505 -17.69 14.72 -20.64
CA ALA A 505 -17.82 14.77 -19.18
C ALA A 505 -16.59 14.16 -18.47
N ILE A 506 -16.14 12.98 -18.90
CA ILE A 506 -14.94 12.31 -18.35
C ILE A 506 -13.68 13.15 -18.62
N SER A 507 -13.53 13.72 -19.82
CA SER A 507 -12.39 14.56 -20.15
C SER A 507 -12.33 15.82 -19.30
N TYR A 508 -13.48 16.45 -19.02
CA TYR A 508 -13.56 17.61 -18.14
C TYR A 508 -13.17 17.24 -16.70
N ALA A 509 -13.74 16.13 -16.18
CA ALA A 509 -13.41 15.57 -14.87
C ALA A 509 -11.91 15.34 -14.69
N ASN A 510 -11.29 14.67 -15.67
CA ASN A 510 -9.87 14.34 -15.64
C ASN A 510 -8.99 15.60 -15.68
N LYS A 511 -9.41 16.65 -16.39
CA LYS A 511 -8.68 17.92 -16.41
C LYS A 511 -8.73 18.59 -15.04
N GLN A 512 -9.92 18.73 -14.45
CA GLN A 512 -10.09 19.34 -13.13
C GLN A 512 -9.36 18.54 -12.04
N ASN A 513 -9.48 17.21 -12.03
CA ASN A 513 -8.76 16.37 -11.07
C ASN A 513 -7.24 16.50 -11.17
N ARG A 514 -6.67 16.74 -12.36
CA ARG A 514 -5.23 17.00 -12.49
C ARG A 514 -4.83 18.32 -11.84
N GLU A 515 -5.62 19.38 -12.06
CA GLU A 515 -5.38 20.70 -11.46
C GLU A 515 -5.47 20.63 -9.93
N LEU A 516 -6.49 19.94 -9.39
CA LEU A 516 -6.62 19.73 -7.93
C LEU A 516 -5.48 18.90 -7.34
N LYS A 517 -5.04 17.84 -8.02
CA LYS A 517 -3.88 17.03 -7.58
C LYS A 517 -2.61 17.86 -7.44
N THR A 518 -2.36 18.77 -8.38
CA THR A 518 -1.22 19.67 -8.32
C THR A 518 -1.30 20.59 -7.10
N ARG A 519 -2.48 21.18 -6.81
CA ARG A 519 -2.68 22.03 -5.64
C ARG A 519 -2.46 21.28 -4.32
N VAL A 520 -3.01 20.06 -4.18
CA VAL A 520 -2.78 19.22 -2.99
C VAL A 520 -1.30 18.91 -2.82
N LEU A 521 -0.59 18.60 -3.90
CA LEU A 521 0.84 18.33 -3.87
C LEU A 521 1.66 19.54 -3.38
N GLU A 522 1.33 20.74 -3.83
CA GLU A 522 1.96 22.00 -3.41
C GLU A 522 1.75 22.26 -1.92
N ILE A 523 0.50 22.16 -1.43
CA ILE A 523 0.16 22.36 -0.01
C ILE A 523 0.85 21.31 0.86
N ARG A 524 0.82 20.04 0.44
CA ARG A 524 1.47 18.93 1.13
C ARG A 524 2.98 19.17 1.29
N THR A 525 3.62 19.66 0.24
CA THR A 525 5.06 19.99 0.27
C THR A 525 5.33 21.09 1.29
N ALA A 526 4.51 22.15 1.31
CA ALA A 526 4.63 23.22 2.30
C ALA A 526 4.43 22.74 3.74
N LEU A 527 3.44 21.86 3.99
CA LEU A 527 3.21 21.28 5.32
C LEU A 527 4.45 20.49 5.80
N VAL A 528 5.05 19.68 4.94
CA VAL A 528 6.26 18.89 5.28
C VAL A 528 7.46 19.81 5.58
N GLU A 529 7.59 20.94 4.89
CA GLU A 529 8.66 21.91 5.18
C GLU A 529 8.48 22.58 6.55
N ILE A 530 7.25 22.95 6.91
CA ILE A 530 6.93 23.51 8.23
C ILE A 530 7.16 22.46 9.33
N GLU A 531 6.74 21.22 9.12
CA GLU A 531 6.97 20.11 10.06
C GLU A 531 8.45 19.85 10.35
N LYS A 532 9.31 19.99 9.34
CA LYS A 532 10.76 19.94 9.51
C LYS A 532 11.27 21.11 10.36
N ALA A 533 10.74 22.32 10.17
CA ALA A 533 11.10 23.49 10.96
C ALA A 533 10.70 23.35 12.44
N HIS A 534 9.62 22.63 12.74
CA HIS A 534 9.20 22.28 14.11
C HIS A 534 10.03 21.15 14.74
N GLY A 535 11.02 20.60 14.05
CA GLY A 535 11.91 19.57 14.60
C GLY A 535 11.24 18.22 14.86
N LEU A 536 10.16 17.90 14.13
CA LEU A 536 9.51 16.60 14.27
C LEU A 536 10.49 15.45 13.94
N PRO A 537 10.27 14.24 14.51
CA PRO A 537 10.97 13.04 14.08
C PRO A 537 10.81 12.80 12.58
N LYS A 538 11.89 12.37 11.92
CA LYS A 538 11.92 12.11 10.46
C LYS A 538 10.87 11.10 10.04
N GLU A 539 10.58 10.15 10.90
CA GLU A 539 9.63 9.07 10.71
C GLU A 539 8.20 9.57 10.52
N LEU A 540 7.89 10.80 10.99
CA LEU A 540 6.54 11.38 10.91
C LEU A 540 6.28 12.15 9.62
N TYR A 541 7.31 12.48 8.82
CA TYR A 541 7.18 13.27 7.58
C TYR A 541 7.94 12.69 6.37
N ILE A 542 8.58 11.53 6.53
CA ILE A 542 9.06 10.65 5.44
C ILE A 542 8.06 9.52 5.28
#